data_AF-A0AA39TNC1-F1
#
_entry.id   AF-A0AA39TNC1-F1
#
_cell.length_a   1.000
_cell.length_b   1.000
_cell.length_c   1.000
_cell.angle_alpha   90.00
_cell.angle_beta   90.00
_cell.angle_gamma   90.00
#
_symmetry.space_group_name_H-M   'P 1'
#
loop_
_entity.id
_entity.type
_entity.pdbx_description
1 polymer ?
#
loop_
_entity_poly.entity_id
_entity_poly.type
_entity_poly.pdbx_seq_one_letter_code
_entity_poly.pdbx_strand_id
1 'polypeptide(L)'
;LTVNYQSLVNFKKSTDLLRCSPSFYNHPRYDGVIINTNKGAYIGQLVQLFECEYLEQRYPLALVHPFDITVTDGRQRWKHQCDRDLGFYRVHARPRVYSQFVSIYAIIRGVLLVEDNSSDLSNGHDYFVVDTVDSDIFFRMKKIKSLLKYRKVDALKKD
;
A
#
# COMPACT_ATOMS: atom_id res chain seq x y z
N LEU A 1 -0.27 -16.14 2.22
CA LEU A 1 -1.45 -15.91 1.35
C LEU A 1 -0.99 -15.91 -0.11
N THR A 2 -1.64 -16.69 -0.97
CA THR A 2 -1.35 -16.73 -2.41
C THR A 2 -2.32 -15.79 -3.12
N VAL A 3 -1.81 -14.72 -3.73
CA VAL A 3 -2.62 -13.72 -4.44
C VAL A 3 -2.38 -13.83 -5.93
N ASN A 4 -3.44 -14.09 -6.68
CA ASN A 4 -3.39 -14.11 -8.14
C ASN A 4 -3.84 -12.76 -8.69
N TYR A 5 -3.10 -12.22 -9.64
CA TYR A 5 -3.43 -10.95 -10.30
C TYR A 5 -3.13 -11.02 -11.79
N GLN A 6 -3.79 -10.15 -12.56
CA GLN A 6 -3.44 -9.93 -13.95
C GLN A 6 -2.35 -8.86 -14.03
N SER A 7 -1.23 -9.19 -14.67
CA SER A 7 -0.17 -8.21 -14.92
C SER A 7 -0.62 -7.14 -15.91
N LEU A 8 -0.35 -5.88 -15.62
CA LEU A 8 -0.54 -4.73 -16.51
C LEU A 8 0.49 -4.67 -17.64
N VAL A 9 1.56 -5.47 -17.57
CA VAL A 9 2.63 -5.49 -18.58
C VAL A 9 2.23 -6.38 -19.77
N ASN A 10 1.72 -7.57 -19.48
CA ASN A 10 1.49 -8.60 -20.51
C ASN A 10 0.08 -9.22 -20.44
N PHE A 11 -0.79 -8.75 -19.54
CA PHE A 11 -2.15 -9.24 -19.32
C PHE A 11 -2.25 -10.72 -18.93
N LYS A 12 -1.14 -11.36 -18.55
CA LYS A 12 -1.10 -12.74 -18.06
C LYS A 12 -1.33 -12.78 -16.55
N LYS A 13 -1.79 -13.95 -16.09
CA LYS A 13 -1.92 -14.24 -14.65
C LYS A 13 -0.53 -14.40 -14.03
N SER A 14 -0.31 -13.69 -12.93
CA SER A 14 0.86 -13.79 -12.07
C SER A 14 0.41 -14.04 -10.63
N THR A 15 1.34 -14.47 -9.78
CA THR A 15 1.03 -14.90 -8.41
C THR A 15 2.07 -14.37 -7.44
N ASP A 16 1.62 -13.70 -6.39
CA ASP A 16 2.46 -13.27 -5.27
C ASP A 16 2.19 -14.15 -4.04
N LEU A 17 3.26 -14.49 -3.31
CA LEU A 17 3.18 -15.20 -2.03
C LEU A 17 3.44 -14.21 -0.88
N LEU A 18 2.37 -13.79 -0.22
CA LEU A 18 2.40 -12.79 0.86
C LEU A 18 2.56 -13.44 2.24
N ARG A 19 3.34 -12.78 3.10
CA ARG A 19 3.67 -13.18 4.47
C ARG A 19 3.35 -12.08 5.47
N CYS A 20 2.96 -12.51 6.66
CA CYS A 20 2.68 -11.65 7.81
C CYS A 20 3.08 -12.35 9.12
N SER A 21 4.28 -12.92 9.15
CA SER A 21 4.75 -13.71 10.29
C SER A 21 5.24 -12.78 11.40
N PRO A 22 4.69 -12.85 12.62
CA PRO A 22 5.19 -12.05 13.75
C PRO A 22 6.58 -12.50 14.21
N SER A 23 6.99 -13.74 13.91
CA SER A 23 8.33 -14.26 14.18
C SER A 23 8.88 -14.96 12.93
N PHE A 24 9.73 -14.26 12.19
CA PHE A 24 10.45 -14.75 11.03
C PHE A 24 11.95 -14.51 11.28
N TYR A 25 12.67 -15.57 11.64
CA TYR A 25 14.05 -15.47 12.13
C TYR A 25 14.19 -14.45 13.28
N ASN A 26 13.30 -14.55 14.28
CA ASN A 26 13.23 -13.66 15.45
C ASN A 26 12.91 -12.19 15.15
N HIS A 27 12.46 -11.88 13.93
CA HIS A 27 12.00 -10.55 13.54
C HIS A 27 10.62 -10.61 12.87
N PRO A 28 9.73 -9.63 13.07
CA PRO A 28 8.47 -9.59 12.37
C PRO A 28 8.70 -9.35 10.87
N ARG A 29 7.95 -10.07 10.04
CA ARG A 29 7.92 -9.87 8.58
C ARG A 29 6.48 -9.68 8.12
N TYR A 30 6.19 -8.46 7.70
CA TYR A 30 4.90 -8.06 7.16
C TYR A 30 5.09 -7.49 5.76
N ASP A 31 4.59 -8.21 4.75
CA ASP A 31 4.75 -7.81 3.36
C ASP A 31 3.82 -6.63 3.02
N GLY A 32 4.29 -5.75 2.12
CA GLY A 32 3.49 -4.67 1.57
C GLY A 32 2.44 -5.19 0.60
N VAL A 33 1.27 -4.53 0.56
CA VAL A 33 0.14 -4.90 -0.29
C VAL A 33 -0.49 -3.68 -0.94
N ILE A 34 -0.99 -3.85 -2.16
CA ILE A 34 -1.88 -2.89 -2.81
C ILE A 34 -3.32 -3.38 -2.62
N ILE A 35 -4.18 -2.52 -2.07
CA ILE A 35 -5.58 -2.84 -1.78
C ILE A 35 -6.48 -2.04 -2.70
N ASN A 36 -7.46 -2.71 -3.30
CA ASN A 36 -8.52 -2.08 -4.06
C ASN A 36 -9.67 -1.68 -3.14
N THR A 37 -10.18 -0.46 -3.30
CA THR A 37 -11.39 0.00 -2.62
C THR A 37 -12.31 0.72 -3.59
N ASN A 38 -13.55 0.96 -3.18
CA ASN A 38 -14.49 1.80 -3.92
C ASN A 38 -13.96 3.24 -4.11
N LYS A 39 -13.04 3.67 -3.24
CA LYS A 39 -12.37 4.97 -3.32
C LYS A 39 -11.02 4.87 -4.03
N GLY A 40 -10.76 3.83 -4.81
CA GLY A 40 -9.47 3.62 -5.47
C GLY A 40 -8.48 2.83 -4.63
N ALA A 41 -7.30 2.59 -5.20
CA ALA A 41 -6.30 1.73 -4.57
C ALA A 41 -5.37 2.51 -3.63
N TYR A 42 -4.97 1.86 -2.54
CA TYR A 42 -3.99 2.38 -1.60
C TYR A 42 -2.97 1.28 -1.24
N ILE A 43 -1.86 1.70 -0.65
CA ILE A 43 -0.80 0.81 -0.19
C ILE A 43 -0.93 0.63 1.32
N GLY A 44 -0.70 -0.59 1.79
CA GLY A 44 -0.59 -0.87 3.21
C GLY A 44 0.32 -2.06 3.45
N GLN A 45 0.37 -2.51 4.70
CA GLN A 45 1.17 -3.63 5.13
C GLN A 45 0.28 -4.72 5.74
N LEU A 46 0.45 -5.96 5.27
CA LEU A 46 -0.32 -7.11 5.74
C LEU A 46 0.13 -7.52 7.14
N VAL A 47 -0.73 -7.31 8.14
CA VAL A 47 -0.41 -7.56 9.55
C VAL A 47 -0.79 -8.96 9.98
N GLN A 48 -1.99 -9.40 9.61
CA GLN A 48 -2.53 -10.69 10.04
C GLN A 48 -3.58 -11.18 9.05
N LEU A 49 -3.74 -12.50 8.98
CA LEU A 49 -4.79 -13.18 8.24
C LEU A 49 -5.64 -13.98 9.22
N PHE A 50 -6.95 -13.97 9.02
CA PHE A 50 -7.89 -14.73 9.84
C PHE A 50 -9.17 -15.00 9.06
N GLU A 51 -9.95 -15.98 9.52
CA GLU A 51 -11.27 -16.27 8.97
C GLU A 51 -12.32 -15.87 9.99
N CYS A 52 -13.38 -15.21 9.51
CA CYS A 52 -14.56 -14.91 10.31
C CYS A 52 -15.71 -15.79 9.83
N GLU A 53 -16.42 -16.42 10.75
CA GLU A 53 -17.62 -17.21 10.45
C GLU A 53 -18.87 -16.43 10.84
N TYR A 54 -19.79 -16.27 9.90
CA TYR A 54 -21.07 -15.59 10.12
C TYR A 54 -22.16 -16.27 9.28
N LEU A 55 -23.24 -16.71 9.93
CA LEU A 55 -24.34 -17.46 9.30
C LEU A 55 -23.82 -18.66 8.48
N GLU A 56 -22.95 -19.48 9.07
CA GLU A 56 -22.33 -20.67 8.43
C GLU A 56 -21.44 -20.36 7.20
N GLN A 57 -21.26 -19.09 6.87
CA GLN A 57 -20.37 -18.65 5.80
C GLN A 57 -19.03 -18.19 6.37
N ARG A 58 -17.93 -18.66 5.77
CA ARG A 58 -16.57 -18.22 6.09
C ARG A 58 -16.16 -17.05 5.23
N TYR A 59 -15.61 -16.03 5.87
CA TYR A 59 -15.12 -14.80 5.27
C TYR A 59 -13.62 -14.69 5.56
N PRO A 60 -12.75 -14.92 4.56
CA PRO A 60 -11.33 -14.72 4.74
C PRO A 60 -11.01 -13.22 4.76
N LEU A 61 -10.43 -12.78 5.87
CA LEU A 61 -10.12 -11.39 6.16
C LEU A 61 -8.63 -11.21 6.46
N ALA A 62 -8.18 -9.99 6.24
CA ALA A 62 -6.85 -9.53 6.58
C ALA A 62 -6.94 -8.28 7.46
N LEU A 63 -6.08 -8.21 8.47
CA LEU A 63 -5.77 -6.96 9.15
C LEU A 63 -4.65 -6.28 8.37
N VAL A 64 -4.91 -5.08 7.86
CA VAL A 64 -3.94 -4.32 7.08
C VAL A 64 -3.71 -2.96 7.71
N HIS A 65 -2.44 -2.59 7.81
CA HIS A 65 -2.00 -1.28 8.28
C HIS A 65 -1.88 -0.31 7.08
N PRO A 66 -2.73 0.73 6.96
CA PRO A 66 -2.74 1.62 5.79
C PRO A 66 -1.60 2.64 5.76
N PHE A 67 -1.00 2.84 4.58
CA PHE A 67 0.09 3.80 4.33
C PHE A 67 -0.37 4.93 3.39
N ASP A 68 -1.48 5.57 3.72
CA ASP A 68 -2.18 6.54 2.87
C ASP A 68 -2.31 7.93 3.52
N ILE A 69 -1.52 8.22 4.55
CA ILE A 69 -1.45 9.57 5.10
C ILE A 69 -0.87 10.50 4.04
N THR A 70 -1.59 11.57 3.75
CA THR A 70 -1.04 12.68 2.97
C THR A 70 -0.11 13.47 3.86
N VAL A 71 1.18 13.45 3.55
CA VAL A 71 2.12 14.35 4.21
C VAL A 71 1.82 15.78 3.74
N THR A 72 1.24 16.57 4.63
CA THR A 72 0.82 17.97 4.38
C THR A 72 1.71 19.00 5.05
N ASP A 73 2.77 18.57 5.75
CA ASP A 73 3.64 19.50 6.47
C ASP A 73 4.56 20.28 5.50
N GLY A 74 4.45 21.60 5.53
CA GLY A 74 5.23 22.52 4.70
C GLY A 74 6.75 22.40 4.93
N ARG A 75 7.19 21.88 6.08
CA ARG A 75 8.60 21.61 6.39
C ARG A 75 9.21 20.50 5.51
N GLN A 76 8.38 19.61 4.96
CA GLN A 76 8.82 18.50 4.11
C GLN A 76 8.67 18.80 2.61
N ARG A 77 8.33 20.04 2.24
CA ARG A 77 8.11 20.43 0.83
C ARG A 77 9.32 20.13 -0.07
N TRP A 78 10.53 20.38 0.43
CA TRP A 78 11.76 20.09 -0.31
C TRP A 78 11.96 18.58 -0.50
N LYS A 79 11.71 17.75 0.53
CA LYS A 79 11.77 16.28 0.43
C LYS A 79 10.80 15.77 -0.63
N HIS A 80 9.55 16.24 -0.61
CA HIS A 80 8.55 15.87 -1.63
C HIS A 80 8.89 16.32 -3.04
N GLN A 81 9.60 17.46 -3.18
CA GLN A 81 10.07 17.92 -4.47
C GLN A 81 11.20 17.02 -4.98
N CYS A 82 12.19 16.70 -4.12
CA CYS A 82 13.25 15.75 -4.45
C CYS A 82 12.69 14.37 -4.81
N ASP A 83 11.76 13.83 -4.01
CA ASP A 83 11.12 12.55 -4.30
C ASP A 83 10.41 12.60 -5.66
N ARG A 84 9.74 13.70 -5.99
CA ARG A 84 9.08 13.88 -7.28
C ARG A 84 10.07 13.90 -8.44
N ASP A 85 11.18 14.63 -8.28
CA ASP A 85 12.19 14.83 -9.32
C ASP A 85 12.99 13.55 -9.57
N LEU A 86 13.21 12.75 -8.51
CA LEU A 86 13.83 11.42 -8.59
C LEU A 86 12.83 10.30 -8.95
N GLY A 87 11.53 10.62 -9.02
CA GLY A 87 10.49 9.65 -9.38
C GLY A 87 10.09 8.69 -8.25
N PHE A 88 10.51 8.95 -7.01
CA PHE A 88 10.17 8.12 -5.86
C PHE A 88 8.69 8.22 -5.47
N TYR A 89 8.18 7.09 -4.96
CA TYR A 89 6.86 6.96 -4.40
C TYR A 89 6.96 6.75 -2.88
N ARG A 90 7.01 7.87 -2.14
CA ARG A 90 6.93 7.86 -0.69
C ARG A 90 5.49 7.65 -0.23
N VAL A 91 5.30 6.76 0.74
CA VAL A 91 4.03 6.48 1.42
C VAL A 91 4.25 6.58 2.92
N HIS A 92 3.26 7.14 3.63
CA HIS A 92 3.36 7.40 5.06
C HIS A 92 2.40 6.51 5.82
N ALA A 93 2.94 5.72 6.76
CA ALA A 93 2.15 4.81 7.57
C ALA A 93 1.25 5.56 8.55
N ARG A 94 -0.01 5.12 8.69
CA ARG A 94 -0.86 5.60 9.80
C ARG A 94 -0.27 5.18 11.15
N PRO A 95 -0.72 5.76 12.28
CA PRO A 95 -0.54 5.08 13.56
C PRO A 95 -1.16 3.68 13.52
N ARG A 96 -0.50 2.67 14.12
CA ARG A 96 -0.87 1.25 13.99
C ARG A 96 -2.30 0.93 14.48
N VAL A 97 -2.83 1.75 15.40
CA VAL A 97 -4.22 1.68 15.88
C VAL A 97 -5.26 1.87 14.77
N TYR A 98 -4.90 2.54 13.67
CA TYR A 98 -5.77 2.71 12.50
C TYR A 98 -5.68 1.57 11.48
N SER A 99 -5.21 0.39 11.91
CA SER A 99 -5.28 -0.81 11.08
C SER A 99 -6.73 -1.19 10.78
N GLN A 100 -6.98 -1.74 9.60
CA GLN A 100 -8.32 -1.97 9.08
C GLN A 100 -8.49 -3.42 8.64
N PHE A 101 -9.71 -3.93 8.82
CA PHE A 101 -10.09 -5.22 8.28
C PHE A 101 -10.48 -5.08 6.82
N VAL A 102 -9.89 -5.90 5.98
CA VAL A 102 -10.19 -5.96 4.54
C VAL A 102 -10.42 -7.40 4.12
N SER A 103 -11.29 -7.60 3.13
CA SER A 103 -11.36 -8.90 2.48
C SER A 103 -10.04 -9.22 1.79
N ILE A 104 -9.58 -10.47 1.87
CA ILE A 104 -8.37 -10.88 1.12
C ILE A 104 -8.55 -10.71 -0.39
N TYR A 105 -9.80 -10.73 -0.89
CA TYR A 105 -10.12 -10.52 -2.31
C TYR A 105 -9.96 -9.06 -2.74
N ALA A 106 -9.86 -8.12 -1.79
CA ALA A 106 -9.55 -6.73 -2.08
C ALA A 106 -8.04 -6.51 -2.33
N ILE A 107 -7.19 -7.47 -1.96
CA ILE A 107 -5.75 -7.38 -2.20
C ILE A 107 -5.50 -7.59 -3.69
N ILE A 108 -4.96 -6.57 -4.35
CA ILE A 108 -4.59 -6.63 -5.76
C ILE A 108 -3.36 -7.52 -5.89
N ARG A 109 -2.28 -7.17 -5.18
CA ARG A 109 -1.01 -7.90 -5.20
C ARG A 109 -0.06 -7.38 -4.11
N GLY A 110 1.10 -8.01 -3.96
CA GLY A 110 2.17 -7.55 -3.08
C GLY A 110 2.93 -6.36 -3.66
N VAL A 111 3.60 -5.60 -2.79
CA VAL A 111 4.49 -4.50 -3.18
C VAL A 111 5.70 -4.45 -2.25
N LEU A 112 6.87 -4.23 -2.82
CA LEU A 112 8.11 -4.07 -2.05
C LEU A 112 8.17 -2.66 -1.45
N LEU A 113 8.30 -2.61 -0.13
CA LEU A 113 8.41 -1.39 0.66
C LEU A 113 9.76 -1.36 1.38
N VAL A 114 10.41 -0.20 1.36
CA VAL A 114 11.66 0.06 2.07
C VAL A 114 11.44 1.21 3.03
N GLU A 115 11.78 1.01 4.30
CA GLU A 115 11.67 2.04 5.33
C GLU A 115 12.67 3.18 5.08
N ASP A 116 12.22 4.42 5.25
CA ASP A 116 13.09 5.58 5.33
C ASP A 116 13.56 5.76 6.77
N ASN A 117 14.74 5.21 7.08
CA ASN A 117 15.35 5.30 8.41
C ASN A 117 15.67 6.74 8.88
N SER A 118 15.49 7.75 8.01
CA SER A 118 15.63 9.16 8.36
C SER A 118 14.33 9.83 8.83
N SER A 119 13.22 9.08 8.90
CA SER A 119 11.94 9.63 9.35
C SER A 119 11.93 9.93 10.84
N ASP A 120 11.53 11.15 11.21
CA ASP A 120 11.27 11.53 12.61
C ASP A 120 10.14 10.65 13.16
N LEU A 121 10.50 9.76 14.10
CA LEU A 121 9.63 8.75 14.71
C LEU A 121 8.36 9.31 15.38
N SER A 122 8.29 10.62 15.58
CA SER A 122 7.18 11.30 16.25
C SER A 122 5.87 11.34 15.44
N ASN A 123 5.93 11.20 14.11
CA ASN A 123 4.75 11.34 13.24
C ASN A 123 4.33 10.08 12.48
N GLY A 124 5.04 8.96 12.64
CA GLY A 124 4.84 7.74 11.86
C GLY A 124 6.06 7.42 10.97
N HIS A 125 6.08 6.23 10.40
CA HIS A 125 7.19 5.75 9.56
C HIS A 125 6.91 6.01 8.08
N ASP A 126 7.90 6.56 7.39
CA ASP A 126 7.88 6.72 5.95
C ASP A 126 8.44 5.46 5.26
N TYR A 127 7.85 5.11 4.12
CA TYR A 127 8.32 4.03 3.28
C TYR A 127 8.37 4.46 1.83
N PHE A 128 9.25 3.84 1.06
CA PHE A 128 9.30 3.96 -0.38
C PHE A 128 8.80 2.68 -1.05
N VAL A 129 7.97 2.85 -2.08
CA VAL A 129 7.63 1.77 -3.01
C VAL A 129 8.79 1.58 -3.97
N VAL A 130 9.29 0.35 -4.07
CA VAL A 130 10.30 -0.02 -5.06
C VAL A 130 9.60 -0.49 -6.34
N ASP A 131 9.64 0.33 -7.37
CA ASP A 131 9.00 0.07 -8.66
C ASP A 131 10.00 -0.26 -9.79
N THR A 132 11.31 -0.21 -9.51
CA THR A 132 12.38 -0.42 -10.50
C THR A 132 12.62 -1.89 -10.84
N VAL A 133 12.39 -2.80 -9.88
CA VAL A 133 12.61 -4.24 -10.05
C VAL A 133 11.38 -4.99 -10.57
N ASP A 134 10.21 -4.35 -10.53
CA ASP A 134 8.93 -4.94 -10.92
C ASP A 134 8.19 -3.98 -11.87
N SER A 135 8.25 -4.27 -13.17
CA SER A 135 7.62 -3.44 -14.19
C SER A 135 6.10 -3.33 -14.03
N ASP A 136 5.43 -4.33 -13.43
CA ASP A 136 4.00 -4.26 -13.16
C ASP A 136 3.68 -3.28 -12.03
N ILE A 137 4.51 -3.23 -10.98
CA ILE A 137 4.42 -2.20 -9.94
C ILE A 137 4.62 -0.80 -10.55
N PHE A 138 5.59 -0.62 -11.45
CA PHE A 138 5.79 0.65 -12.15
C PHE A 138 4.51 1.15 -12.84
N PHE A 139 3.83 0.29 -13.60
CA PHE A 139 2.56 0.66 -14.24
C PHE A 139 1.44 0.92 -13.24
N ARG A 140 1.35 0.14 -12.16
CA ARG A 140 0.35 0.36 -11.09
C ARG A 140 0.57 1.68 -10.38
N MET A 141 1.80 2.04 -10.06
CA MET A 141 2.11 3.29 -9.38
C MET A 141 1.80 4.50 -10.25
N LYS A 142 2.08 4.43 -11.56
CA LYS A 142 1.62 5.45 -12.52
C LYS A 142 0.11 5.58 -12.53
N LYS A 143 -0.62 4.45 -12.56
CA LYS A 143 -2.09 4.44 -12.54
C LYS A 143 -2.64 5.05 -11.25
N ILE A 144 -2.16 4.61 -10.08
CA ILE A 144 -2.57 5.13 -8.76
C ILE A 144 -2.32 6.64 -8.67
N LYS A 145 -1.12 7.11 -9.05
CA LYS A 145 -0.78 8.53 -9.05
C LYS A 145 -1.66 9.35 -9.99
N SER A 146 -1.98 8.82 -11.18
CA SER A 146 -2.88 9.49 -12.12
C SER A 146 -4.29 9.67 -11.55
N LEU A 147 -4.86 8.62 -10.93
CA LEU A 147 -6.19 8.67 -10.32
C LEU A 147 -6.27 9.65 -9.15
N LEU A 148 -5.21 9.76 -8.36
CA LEU A 148 -5.12 10.77 -7.29
C LEU A 148 -5.08 12.20 -7.83
N LYS A 149 -4.44 12.44 -8.99
CA LYS A 149 -4.44 13.77 -9.64
C LYS A 149 -5.84 14.16 -10.10
N TYR A 150 -6.55 13.28 -10.80
CA TYR A 150 -7.90 13.57 -11.31
C TYR A 150 -8.88 13.92 -10.19
N ARG A 151 -8.83 13.18 -9.07
CA ARG A 151 -9.69 13.45 -7.91
C ARG A 151 -9.47 14.81 -7.25
N LYS A 152 -8.24 15.31 -7.26
CA LYS A 152 -7.96 16.68 -6.78
C LYS A 152 -8.57 17.73 -7.70
N VAL A 153 -8.56 17.51 -9.02
CA VAL A 153 -9.15 18.44 -9.99
C VAL A 153 -10.67 18.49 -9.87
N ASP A 154 -11.32 17.34 -9.67
CA ASP A 154 -12.79 17.30 -9.52
C ASP A 154 -13.29 17.89 -8.20
N ALA A 155 -12.48 17.80 -7.13
CA ALA A 155 -12.77 18.47 -5.87
C ALA A 155 -12.68 20.00 -5.98
N LEU A 156 -11.76 20.52 -6.81
CA LEU A 156 -11.56 21.95 -7.05
C LEU A 156 -12.56 22.58 -8.04
N LYS A 157 -13.38 21.76 -8.71
CA LYS A 157 -14.43 22.23 -9.64
C LYS A 157 -15.82 22.32 -9.00
N LYS A 158 -15.93 22.04 -7.70
CA LYS A 158 -17.20 22.06 -6.94
C LYS A 158 -17.38 23.31 -6.07
N ASP A 159 -16.44 24.26 -6.16
CA ASP A 159 -16.52 25.59 -5.56
C ASP A 159 -16.67 26.64 -6.68
#